data_AF-A0A4Q6IEG9-F1
#
_entry.id   AF-A0A4Q6IEG9-F1
#
_cell.length_a   1.000
_cell.length_b   1.000
_cell.length_c   1.000
_cell.angle_alpha   90.00
_cell.angle_beta   90.00
_cell.angle_gamma   90.00
#
_symmetry.space_group_name_H-M   'P 1'
#
loop_
_entity.id
_entity.type
_entity.pdbx_description
1 polymer ?
#
loop_
_entity_poly.entity_id
_entity_poly.type
_entity_poly.pdbx_seq_one_letter_code
_entity_poly.pdbx_strand_id
1 'polypeptide(L)'
;MKAAPNRSAAGSEPLHDLLDGLSGSVGGSDFGSGDLGTRHGLHSPAIAWVIAGGESGPRARPMHPDSARQLRDECARAGVPFFFKQWGEWAPSGRIAIGGNQRGHALVGDPVDGLGHRVEMVRLGKKKTGRLLDGRLHDAVPPLRPARATAAEA
;
A
#
# COMPACT_ATOMS: atom_id res chain seq x y z
N MET A 1 60.34 12.68 19.02
CA MET A 1 60.67 11.31 19.46
C MET A 1 59.38 10.55 19.73
N LYS A 2 59.31 9.35 19.14
CA LYS A 2 58.33 8.26 19.23
C LYS A 2 56.90 8.46 18.73
N ALA A 3 56.64 7.67 17.68
CA ALA A 3 55.39 7.33 17.03
C ALA A 3 54.93 5.91 17.42
N ALA A 4 53.71 5.56 16.97
CA ALA A 4 53.16 4.22 16.67
C ALA A 4 52.62 3.36 17.84
N PRO A 5 51.64 2.45 17.59
CA PRO A 5 51.35 1.83 16.29
C PRO A 5 49.91 1.86 15.75
N ASN A 6 49.91 1.84 14.43
CA ASN A 6 48.88 1.44 13.48
C ASN A 6 48.57 -0.08 13.61
N ARG A 7 47.32 -0.48 13.41
CA ARG A 7 46.97 -1.84 12.95
C ARG A 7 46.07 -1.74 11.73
N SER A 8 46.62 -2.19 10.61
CA SER A 8 45.98 -2.47 9.34
C SER A 8 45.19 -3.79 9.34
N ALA A 9 44.42 -3.94 8.25
CA ALA A 9 43.93 -5.16 7.61
C ALA A 9 42.67 -5.78 8.25
N ALA A 10 41.70 -6.30 7.52
CA ALA A 10 41.53 -6.58 6.09
C ALA A 10 40.02 -6.43 5.78
N GLY A 11 39.62 -6.07 4.57
CA GLY A 11 39.34 -7.05 3.53
C GLY A 11 37.95 -6.76 2.97
N SER A 12 37.91 -6.39 1.70
CA SER A 12 36.72 -6.38 0.84
C SER A 12 36.22 -7.81 0.65
N GLU A 13 34.90 -8.02 0.60
CA GLU A 13 34.21 -8.87 -0.38
C GLU A 13 32.68 -8.59 -0.31
N PRO A 14 31.94 -8.56 -1.44
CA PRO A 14 30.51 -8.27 -1.51
C PRO A 14 29.64 -9.52 -1.84
N LEU A 15 28.31 -9.32 -1.76
CA LEU A 15 27.24 -9.97 -2.54
C LEU A 15 26.95 -11.48 -2.37
N HIS A 16 25.64 -11.76 -2.26
CA HIS A 16 24.90 -12.97 -2.66
C HIS A 16 25.34 -14.35 -2.15
N ASP A 17 24.45 -15.01 -1.41
CA ASP A 17 24.16 -16.46 -1.44
C ASP A 17 23.70 -16.97 -0.06
N LEU A 18 22.38 -16.99 0.13
CA LEU A 18 21.75 -17.83 1.14
C LEU A 18 20.47 -18.44 0.57
N LEU A 19 20.64 -19.18 -0.54
CA LEU A 19 19.71 -20.18 -1.04
C LEU A 19 20.55 -21.38 -1.46
N ASP A 20 20.87 -22.24 -0.51
CA ASP A 20 20.97 -23.69 -0.72
C ASP A 20 21.28 -24.38 0.60
N GLY A 21 20.45 -25.36 0.96
CA GLY A 21 20.79 -26.32 2.00
C GLY A 21 19.73 -26.57 3.06
N LEU A 22 18.57 -27.12 2.67
CA LEU A 22 17.84 -28.08 3.51
C LEU A 22 17.08 -29.07 2.61
N SER A 23 17.82 -29.88 1.86
CA SER A 23 17.35 -31.21 1.45
C SER A 23 17.49 -32.12 2.67
N GLY A 24 16.46 -32.13 3.50
CA GLY A 24 16.29 -33.08 4.60
C GLY A 24 15.16 -34.03 4.26
N SER A 25 15.50 -35.21 3.76
CA SER A 25 14.57 -36.33 3.61
C SER A 25 14.11 -36.78 5.00
N VAL A 26 12.81 -36.63 5.28
CA VAL A 26 12.12 -37.37 6.35
C VAL A 26 11.27 -38.44 5.70
N GLY A 27 11.64 -39.68 5.98
CA GLY A 27 10.92 -40.88 5.58
C GLY A 27 9.50 -40.89 6.15
N GLY A 28 8.59 -41.45 5.36
CA GLY A 28 7.18 -41.50 5.67
C GLY A 28 6.80 -42.53 6.74
N SER A 29 5.63 -42.29 7.31
CA SER A 29 4.70 -43.32 7.75
C SER A 29 3.33 -42.69 7.98
N ASP A 30 2.32 -43.25 7.30
CA ASP A 30 0.89 -43.16 7.59
C ASP A 30 0.24 -41.78 7.77
N PHE A 31 -0.17 -41.20 6.64
CA PHE A 31 -1.45 -40.48 6.60
C PHE A 31 -2.38 -41.24 5.68
N GLY A 32 -3.42 -41.80 6.29
CA GLY A 32 -4.43 -42.59 5.61
C GLY A 32 -4.94 -41.92 4.34
N SER A 33 -5.08 -42.74 3.31
CA SER A 33 -5.77 -42.45 2.06
C SER A 33 -7.24 -42.09 2.34
N GLY A 34 -7.47 -40.87 2.85
CA GLY A 34 -8.75 -40.20 2.81
C GLY A 34 -8.82 -39.43 1.50
N ASP A 35 -9.62 -39.95 0.58
CA ASP A 35 -10.09 -39.31 -0.65
C ASP A 35 -10.18 -37.78 -0.48
N LEU A 36 -9.23 -37.07 -1.09
CA LEU A 36 -9.26 -35.61 -1.22
C LEU A 36 -10.33 -35.26 -2.25
N GLY A 37 -11.58 -35.51 -1.88
CA GLY A 37 -12.75 -34.99 -2.57
C GLY A 37 -12.56 -33.50 -2.75
N THR A 38 -12.39 -33.11 -4.02
CA THR A 38 -12.42 -31.77 -4.59
C THR A 38 -12.48 -30.67 -3.54
N ARG A 39 -11.32 -30.27 -3.01
CA ARG A 39 -11.19 -28.95 -2.39
C ARG A 39 -11.62 -27.97 -3.47
N HIS A 40 -12.83 -27.43 -3.36
CA HIS A 40 -13.27 -26.32 -4.18
C HIS A 40 -12.17 -25.28 -4.05
N GLY A 41 -11.37 -25.12 -5.11
CA GLY A 41 -10.21 -24.25 -5.09
C GLY A 41 -10.67 -22.90 -4.57
N LEU A 42 -10.12 -22.50 -3.41
CA LEU A 42 -10.43 -21.24 -2.75
C LEU A 42 -9.85 -20.10 -3.60
N HIS A 43 -10.42 -19.90 -4.77
CA HIS A 43 -10.16 -18.75 -5.61
C HIS A 43 -10.91 -17.60 -4.94
N SER A 44 -10.21 -16.77 -4.17
CA SER A 44 -10.76 -15.48 -3.79
C SER A 44 -11.10 -14.72 -5.08
N PRO A 45 -12.31 -14.16 -5.21
CA PRO A 45 -12.69 -13.46 -6.42
C PRO A 45 -11.72 -12.29 -6.66
N ALA A 46 -11.27 -12.13 -7.91
CA ALA A 46 -10.38 -11.04 -8.29
C ALA A 46 -11.04 -9.68 -8.01
N ILE A 47 -10.25 -8.72 -7.52
CA ILE A 47 -10.72 -7.35 -7.26
C ILE A 47 -11.01 -6.68 -8.61
N ALA A 48 -12.28 -6.33 -8.83
CA ALA A 48 -12.73 -5.77 -10.11
C ALA A 48 -12.68 -4.24 -10.17
N TRP A 49 -12.61 -3.56 -9.01
CA TRP A 49 -12.63 -2.11 -8.92
C TRP A 49 -12.15 -1.67 -7.54
N VAL A 50 -11.39 -0.59 -7.49
CA VAL A 50 -10.97 0.05 -6.25
C VAL A 50 -11.48 1.49 -6.20
N ILE A 51 -12.12 1.84 -5.08
CA ILE A 51 -12.52 3.20 -4.74
C ILE A 51 -11.71 3.64 -3.52
N ALA A 52 -10.99 4.75 -3.65
CA ALA A 52 -10.22 5.34 -2.57
C ALA A 52 -10.78 6.71 -2.17
N GLY A 53 -10.69 7.05 -0.88
CA GLY A 53 -11.01 8.37 -0.39
C GLY A 53 -10.84 8.50 1.11
N GLY A 54 -10.65 9.74 1.56
CA GLY A 54 -10.49 10.05 2.98
C GLY A 54 -11.81 10.22 3.73
N GLU A 55 -11.71 10.20 5.05
CA GLU A 55 -12.85 10.27 5.96
C GLU A 55 -13.53 11.65 5.95
N SER A 56 -14.84 11.68 6.16
CA SER A 56 -15.63 12.92 6.28
C SER A 56 -16.20 13.08 7.70
N GLY A 57 -16.44 14.31 8.14
CA GLY A 57 -17.12 14.61 9.42
C GLY A 57 -16.22 15.09 10.57
N PRO A 58 -16.80 15.34 11.77
CA PRO A 58 -16.12 16.07 12.85
C PRO A 58 -14.83 15.43 13.37
N ARG A 59 -14.70 14.11 13.26
CA ARG A 59 -13.56 13.30 13.74
C ARG A 59 -12.81 12.58 12.62
N ALA A 60 -12.98 13.05 11.38
CA ALA A 60 -12.26 12.49 10.25
C ALA A 60 -10.75 12.47 10.50
N ARG A 61 -10.10 11.36 10.18
CA ARG A 61 -8.65 11.21 10.25
C ARG A 61 -7.98 11.66 8.95
N PRO A 62 -6.78 12.25 9.02
CA PRO A 62 -6.02 12.54 7.81
C PRO A 62 -5.55 11.24 7.17
N MET A 63 -5.92 11.03 5.91
CA MET A 63 -5.43 9.90 5.11
C MET A 63 -3.96 10.12 4.76
N HIS A 64 -3.15 9.06 4.84
CA HIS A 64 -1.77 9.11 4.38
C HIS A 64 -1.71 9.31 2.86
N PRO A 65 -1.01 10.36 2.36
CA PRO A 65 -1.00 10.66 0.92
C PRO A 65 -0.45 9.52 0.07
N ASP A 66 0.62 8.88 0.52
CA ASP A 66 1.21 7.76 -0.22
C ASP A 66 0.32 6.52 -0.27
N SER A 67 -0.60 6.31 0.69
CA SER A 67 -1.56 5.20 0.58
C SER A 67 -2.45 5.34 -0.65
N ALA A 68 -2.91 6.54 -0.98
CA ALA A 68 -3.71 6.76 -2.19
C ALA A 68 -2.88 6.60 -3.48
N ARG A 69 -1.61 6.99 -3.44
CA ARG A 69 -0.68 6.85 -4.58
C ARG A 69 -0.29 5.40 -4.83
N GLN A 70 0.10 4.68 -3.79
CA GLN A 70 0.44 3.25 -3.86
C GLN A 70 -0.76 2.45 -4.38
N LEU A 71 -1.96 2.72 -3.86
CA LEU A 71 -3.17 2.03 -4.32
C LEU A 71 -3.47 2.32 -5.80
N ARG A 72 -3.30 3.57 -6.26
CA ARG A 72 -3.40 3.93 -7.68
C ARG A 72 -2.40 3.13 -8.52
N ASP A 73 -1.14 3.07 -8.09
CA ASP A 73 -0.05 2.45 -8.84
C ASP A 73 -0.19 0.92 -8.88
N GLU A 74 -0.64 0.32 -7.79
CA GLU A 74 -1.00 -1.10 -7.72
C GLU A 74 -2.17 -1.44 -8.64
N CYS A 75 -3.21 -0.61 -8.64
CA CYS A 75 -4.34 -0.78 -9.56
C CYS A 75 -3.90 -0.68 -11.01
N ALA A 76 -3.04 0.29 -11.34
CA ALA A 76 -2.49 0.44 -12.69
C ALA A 76 -1.68 -0.80 -13.10
N ARG A 77 -0.84 -1.33 -12.21
CA ARG A 77 -0.05 -2.55 -12.45
C ARG A 77 -0.92 -3.80 -12.61
N ALA A 78 -2.03 -3.89 -11.88
CA ALA A 78 -2.95 -5.01 -11.93
C ALA A 78 -4.03 -4.90 -13.02
N GLY A 79 -4.07 -3.79 -13.77
CA GLY A 79 -5.14 -3.51 -14.73
C GLY A 79 -6.52 -3.33 -14.09
N VAL A 80 -6.57 -2.96 -12.81
CA VAL A 80 -7.81 -2.75 -12.05
C VAL A 80 -8.22 -1.27 -12.16
N PRO A 81 -9.50 -0.96 -12.49
CA PRO A 81 -9.99 0.41 -12.45
C PRO A 81 -9.81 1.04 -11.07
N PHE A 82 -9.37 2.30 -11.04
CA PHE A 82 -9.16 3.08 -9.83
C PHE A 82 -9.98 4.37 -9.86
N PHE A 83 -10.81 4.56 -8.83
CA PHE A 83 -11.61 5.76 -8.63
C PHE A 83 -11.20 6.46 -7.33
N PHE A 84 -10.68 7.68 -7.45
CA PHE A 84 -10.41 8.53 -6.30
C PHE A 84 -11.61 9.45 -6.05
N LYS A 85 -12.35 9.16 -4.97
CA LYS A 85 -13.56 9.89 -4.63
C LYS A 85 -13.23 11.32 -4.21
N GLN A 86 -12.49 11.46 -3.11
CA GLN A 86 -12.01 12.73 -2.55
C GLN A 86 -11.08 12.50 -1.35
N TRP A 87 -10.43 13.55 -0.89
CA TRP A 87 -9.53 13.54 0.26
C TRP A 87 -10.20 13.51 1.65
N GLY A 88 -11.51 13.76 1.77
CA GLY A 88 -12.16 13.81 3.09
C GLY A 88 -12.11 15.21 3.69
N GLU A 89 -12.07 15.35 5.02
CA GLU A 89 -11.92 16.66 5.68
C GLU A 89 -10.49 17.23 5.61
N TRP A 90 -9.50 16.39 5.30
CA TRP A 90 -8.08 16.71 5.29
C TRP A 90 -7.52 16.63 3.88
N ALA A 91 -6.54 17.45 3.53
CA ALA A 91 -5.79 17.32 2.27
C ALA A 91 -4.30 17.61 2.49
N PRO A 92 -3.40 17.09 1.63
CA PRO A 92 -1.99 17.44 1.66
C PRO A 92 -1.82 18.95 1.48
N SER A 93 -1.03 19.60 2.34
CA SER A 93 -0.74 21.03 2.19
C SER A 93 0.29 21.32 1.09
N GLY A 94 0.99 20.28 0.61
CA GLY A 94 2.17 20.40 -0.25
C GLY A 94 3.46 20.70 0.52
N ARG A 95 3.42 20.68 1.85
CA ARG A 95 4.57 20.92 2.72
C ARG A 95 4.97 19.68 3.50
N ILE A 96 6.23 19.66 3.93
CA ILE A 96 6.75 18.76 4.95
C ILE A 96 7.10 19.58 6.18
N ALA A 97 6.90 19.03 7.38
CA ALA A 97 7.11 19.76 8.63
C ALA A 97 7.54 18.84 9.78
N ILE A 98 8.07 19.46 10.85
CA ILE A 98 8.47 18.82 12.12
C ILE A 98 7.74 19.55 13.27
N GLY A 99 7.33 18.82 14.31
CA GLY A 99 6.83 19.42 15.56
C GLY A 99 5.40 19.98 15.52
N GLY A 100 4.57 19.52 14.57
CA GLY A 100 3.22 20.05 14.35
C GLY A 100 2.22 19.70 15.45
N ASN A 101 1.95 20.63 16.38
CA ASN A 101 0.80 20.56 17.31
C ASN A 101 -0.34 21.53 16.94
N GLN A 102 -0.21 22.24 15.82
CA GLN A 102 -1.16 23.29 15.45
C GLN A 102 -2.53 22.71 15.11
N ARG A 103 -3.58 23.35 15.60
CA ARG A 103 -4.95 22.90 15.40
C ARG A 103 -5.30 22.91 13.91
N GLY A 104 -5.77 21.77 13.41
CA GLY A 104 -6.10 21.62 11.98
C GLY A 104 -4.91 21.25 11.09
N HIS A 105 -3.74 20.98 11.69
CA HIS A 105 -2.57 20.45 11.02
C HIS A 105 -2.26 19.06 11.59
N ALA A 106 -1.82 18.14 10.75
CA ALA A 106 -1.39 16.81 11.15
C ALA A 106 -0.18 16.40 10.33
N LEU A 107 0.83 15.85 11.00
CA LEU A 107 1.98 15.25 10.35
C LEU A 107 1.71 13.76 10.16
N VAL A 108 1.73 13.28 8.92
CA VAL A 108 1.34 11.91 8.56
C VAL A 108 2.48 11.21 7.84
N GLY A 109 2.60 9.90 8.10
CA GLY A 109 3.61 9.04 7.49
C GLY A 109 4.93 9.04 8.23
N ASP A 110 5.83 8.17 7.79
CA ASP A 110 7.20 8.07 8.32
C ASP A 110 8.04 9.31 7.98
N PRO A 111 9.13 9.56 8.73
CA PRO A 111 10.06 10.63 8.39
C PRO A 111 10.57 10.48 6.96
N VAL A 112 10.49 11.56 6.17
CA VAL A 112 11.04 11.60 4.81
C VAL A 112 12.54 11.87 4.79
N ASP A 113 13.11 12.27 5.92
CA ASP A 113 14.53 12.52 6.10
C ASP A 113 15.02 12.25 7.53
N GLY A 114 16.33 12.34 7.72
CA GLY A 114 16.98 12.14 9.02
C GLY A 114 16.67 13.22 10.07
N LEU A 115 15.98 14.31 9.70
CA LEU A 115 15.58 15.37 10.61
C LEU A 115 14.19 15.13 11.20
N GLY A 116 13.42 14.18 10.65
CA GLY A 116 12.09 13.86 11.15
C GLY A 116 10.95 14.54 10.40
N HIS A 117 11.20 15.16 9.24
CA HIS A 117 10.15 15.82 8.47
C HIS A 117 9.10 14.82 8.02
N ARG A 118 7.83 15.19 8.09
CA ARG A 118 6.69 14.35 7.67
C ARG A 118 5.75 15.17 6.80
N VAL A 119 4.90 14.49 6.05
CA VAL A 119 3.92 15.16 5.18
C VAL A 119 2.89 15.88 6.04
N GLU A 120 2.68 17.16 5.76
CA GLU A 120 1.66 17.96 6.43
C GLU A 120 0.30 17.81 5.74
N MET A 121 -0.70 17.46 6.54
CA MET A 121 -2.11 17.41 6.19
C MET A 121 -2.84 18.55 6.89
N VAL A 122 -3.68 19.26 6.15
CA VAL A 122 -4.47 20.39 6.66
C VAL A 122 -5.96 20.09 6.61
N ARG A 123 -6.68 20.45 7.67
CA ARG A 123 -8.13 20.28 7.77
C ARG A 123 -8.84 21.46 7.10
N LEU A 124 -9.25 21.27 5.85
CA LEU A 124 -9.90 22.32 5.04
C LEU A 124 -11.42 22.13 4.95
N GLY A 125 -11.89 20.92 5.24
CA GLY A 125 -13.28 20.53 5.08
C GLY A 125 -13.57 19.89 3.72
N LYS A 126 -14.48 18.91 3.68
CA LYS A 126 -14.73 18.07 2.49
C LYS A 126 -14.99 18.82 1.17
N LYS A 127 -15.57 20.02 1.23
CA LYS A 127 -15.87 20.82 0.05
C LYS A 127 -14.61 21.43 -0.59
N LYS A 128 -13.56 21.67 0.21
CA LYS A 128 -12.33 22.35 -0.21
C LYS A 128 -11.20 21.40 -0.58
N THR A 129 -11.21 20.18 -0.05
CA THR A 129 -10.14 19.20 -0.23
C THR A 129 -10.15 18.54 -1.61
N GLY A 130 -11.32 18.47 -2.26
CA GLY A 130 -11.44 18.13 -3.67
C GLY A 130 -11.13 16.67 -4.01
N ARG A 131 -11.05 16.41 -5.33
CA ARG A 131 -10.98 15.07 -5.95
C ARG A 131 -9.66 14.81 -6.69
N LEU A 132 -8.71 15.72 -6.61
CA LEU A 132 -7.46 15.63 -7.35
C LEU A 132 -6.44 14.84 -6.52
N LEU A 133 -5.88 13.78 -7.10
CA LEU A 133 -4.71 13.10 -6.57
C LEU A 133 -3.54 13.43 -7.50
N ASP A 134 -2.53 14.11 -6.96
CA ASP A 134 -1.39 14.66 -7.70
C ASP A 134 -1.81 15.55 -8.89
N GLY A 135 -2.81 16.41 -8.68
CA GLY A 135 -3.30 17.34 -9.70
C GLY A 135 -4.19 16.72 -10.79
N ARG A 136 -4.45 15.41 -10.73
CA ARG A 136 -5.24 14.68 -11.73
C ARG A 136 -6.51 14.06 -11.14
N LEU A 137 -7.56 13.99 -11.95
CA LEU A 137 -8.76 13.19 -11.65
C LEU A 137 -8.51 11.71 -11.96
N HIS A 138 -8.98 10.85 -11.07
CA HIS A 138 -8.93 9.40 -11.23
C HIS A 138 -10.35 8.88 -11.15
N ASP A 139 -11.00 8.70 -12.31
CA ASP A 139 -12.43 8.41 -12.45
C ASP A 139 -12.70 7.06 -13.12
N ALA A 140 -11.72 6.14 -13.13
CA ALA A 140 -11.88 4.86 -13.80
C ALA A 140 -12.92 3.99 -13.07
N VAL A 141 -13.90 3.53 -13.84
CA VAL A 141 -14.97 2.63 -13.41
C VAL A 141 -14.90 1.33 -14.21
N PRO A 142 -15.29 0.19 -13.65
CA PRO A 142 -15.32 -1.06 -14.40
C PRO A 142 -16.34 -0.99 -15.55
N PRO A 143 -16.13 -1.74 -16.64
CA PRO A 143 -17.14 -1.87 -17.67
C PRO A 143 -18.42 -2.46 -17.08
N LEU A 144 -19.57 -2.03 -17.59
CA LEU A 144 -20.85 -2.64 -17.23
C LEU A 144 -20.77 -4.14 -17.56
N ARG A 145 -21.02 -5.00 -16.55
CA ARG A 145 -21.21 -6.41 -16.86
C ARG A 145 -22.48 -6.53 -17.70
N PRO A 146 -22.48 -7.34 -18.77
CA PRO A 146 -23.73 -7.70 -19.41
C PRO A 146 -24.65 -8.33 -18.35
N ALA A 147 -25.94 -7.99 -18.41
CA ALA A 147 -26.94 -8.64 -17.59
C ALA A 147 -26.78 -10.15 -17.75
N ARG A 148 -26.77 -10.90 -16.65
CA ARG A 148 -26.81 -12.37 -16.73
C ARG A 148 -28.02 -12.73 -17.58
N ALA A 149 -27.79 -13.38 -18.72
CA ALA A 149 -28.87 -14.03 -19.44
C ALA A 149 -29.50 -15.00 -18.44
N THR A 150 -30.77 -14.78 -18.10
CA THR A 150 -31.54 -15.79 -17.39
C THR A 150 -31.53 -17.01 -18.29
N ALA A 151 -30.89 -18.10 -17.84
CA ALA A 151 -31.06 -19.38 -18.48
C ALA A 151 -32.57 -19.67 -18.41
N ALA A 152 -33.26 -19.48 -19.53
CA ALA A 152 -34.58 -20.05 -19.70
C ALA A 152 -34.34 -21.56 -19.74
N GLU A 153 -34.66 -22.23 -18.63
CA GLU A 153 -34.83 -23.68 -18.60
C GLU A 153 -35.85 -24.04 -19.69
N ALA A 154 -35.43 -24.92 -20.59
CA ALA A 154 -36.26 -25.56 -21.60
C ALA A 154 -36.59 -26.98 -21.13
#